data_AF-A0A930RL19-F1
#
_entry.id   AF-A0A930RL19-F1
#
_cell.length_a   1.000
_cell.length_b   1.000
_cell.length_c   1.000
_cell.angle_alpha   90.00
_cell.angle_beta   90.00
_cell.angle_gamma   90.00
#
_symmetry.space_group_name_H-M   'P 1'
#
loop_
_entity.id
_entity.type
_entity.pdbx_description
1 polymer ?
#
loop_
_entity_poly.entity_id
_entity_poly.type
_entity_poly.pdbx_seq_one_letter_code
_entity_poly.pdbx_strand_id
1 'polypeptide(L)'
;VLGIDAYPMNWPMGMGKTFLGLYDIYNKRVELMHPEENDDNDFLPLNEDGEVDGDYAFKQSTLYSQAIEDAQLLLEAGNAFDEEKIAAGKLTPVFFGSALTGFGVQTFLDAFVDFAPSPSAKKTESGELIDPLQEQFTGFIFKIQANMNPAHRDRIAFVRICSGEFTPGMDITVNRSQKKMKLSHTTQFMADSRETVKAAVAGDIIGLYDTGNFQIGDTIYSGKTPVQFEPLPQFTPELFNKVSAKNVMKQKSFHKGIEQLVQEGAIQLYKTYHTGEYILGAVGQLQFEVFQYRLLNEYNAEVVMTPMGKKTVRWIDEEQLDPNMSSSRNLLCRDRFDQPVFLFENQFALNWFKDKHPEVELKALF
;
A
#
# COMPACT_ATOMS: atom_id res chain seq x y z
N VAL A 1 21.40 5.05 5.65
CA VAL A 1 20.39 4.24 6.41
C VAL A 1 19.20 3.87 5.52
N LEU A 2 18.62 4.81 4.75
CA LEU A 2 17.51 4.52 3.82
C LEU A 2 17.95 4.26 2.36
N GLY A 3 19.22 4.48 2.01
CA GLY A 3 19.74 4.21 0.66
C GLY A 3 19.33 5.24 -0.40
N ILE A 4 18.93 6.45 0.02
CA ILE A 4 18.50 7.58 -0.83
C ILE A 4 19.21 8.86 -0.36
N ASP A 5 19.53 9.74 -1.31
CA ASP A 5 20.07 11.07 -1.02
C ASP A 5 18.97 11.99 -0.47
N ALA A 6 19.34 12.99 0.32
CA ALA A 6 18.39 13.93 0.90
C ALA A 6 18.78 15.38 0.58
N TYR A 7 17.78 16.22 0.30
CA TYR A 7 17.92 17.66 0.15
C TYR A 7 16.98 18.38 1.13
N PRO A 8 17.50 19.21 2.05
CA PRO A 8 16.66 20.00 2.97
C PRO A 8 15.99 21.14 2.22
N MET A 9 14.67 21.09 2.09
CA MET A 9 13.88 22.17 1.47
C MET A 9 13.74 23.36 2.43
N ASN A 10 13.60 23.06 3.71
CA ASN A 10 13.60 24.03 4.80
C ASN A 10 14.42 23.50 5.98
N TRP A 11 14.70 24.36 6.96
CA TRP A 11 15.46 24.03 8.17
C TRP A 11 14.81 24.67 9.41
N PRO A 12 14.69 23.94 10.54
CA PRO A 12 14.01 24.46 11.73
C PRO A 12 14.90 25.45 12.49
N MET A 13 14.32 26.60 12.85
CA MET A 13 14.96 27.59 13.71
C MET A 13 14.63 27.27 15.16
N GLY A 14 15.48 26.48 15.81
CA GLY A 14 15.25 25.97 17.17
C GLY A 14 14.35 24.74 17.22
N MET A 15 13.89 24.37 18.41
CA MET A 15 13.04 23.20 18.62
C MET A 15 12.19 23.32 19.90
N GLY A 16 11.11 22.54 19.97
CA GLY A 16 10.26 22.48 21.16
C GLY A 16 9.69 23.85 21.54
N LYS A 17 9.94 24.29 22.79
CA LYS A 17 9.44 25.59 23.30
C LYS A 17 10.14 26.81 22.73
N THR A 18 11.32 26.64 22.13
CA THR A 18 12.11 27.72 21.56
C THR A 18 12.08 27.69 20.04
N PHE A 19 11.14 26.96 19.46
CA PHE A 19 10.97 26.90 18.01
C PHE A 19 10.45 28.25 17.52
N LEU A 20 11.22 28.91 16.66
CA LEU A 20 10.90 30.24 16.12
C LEU A 20 10.16 30.15 14.78
N GLY A 21 10.45 29.11 14.00
CA GLY A 21 9.91 28.95 12.67
C GLY A 21 10.80 28.10 11.76
N LEU A 22 10.60 28.22 10.45
CA LEU A 22 11.35 27.50 9.42
C LEU A 22 12.10 28.48 8.52
N TYR A 23 13.36 28.18 8.27
CA TYR A 23 14.15 28.81 7.23
C TYR A 23 13.98 28.02 5.93
N ASP A 24 13.24 28.56 4.97
CA ASP A 24 12.94 27.94 3.68
C ASP A 24 14.09 28.20 2.70
N ILE A 25 14.92 27.17 2.52
CA ILE A 25 16.13 27.20 1.69
C ILE A 25 15.78 27.30 0.22
N TYR A 26 14.70 26.62 -0.19
CA TYR A 26 14.28 26.50 -1.58
C TYR A 26 13.60 27.78 -2.07
N ASN A 27 12.59 28.28 -1.34
CA ASN A 27 11.85 29.49 -1.72
C ASN A 27 12.51 30.80 -1.25
N LYS A 28 13.66 30.71 -0.54
CA LYS A 28 14.39 31.87 -0.01
C LYS A 28 13.53 32.77 0.87
N ARG A 29 12.91 32.19 1.89
CA ARG A 29 12.05 32.90 2.84
C ARG A 29 12.16 32.30 4.25
N VAL A 30 11.61 32.99 5.24
CA VAL A 30 11.41 32.48 6.60
C VAL A 30 9.91 32.40 6.87
N GLU A 31 9.47 31.24 7.35
CA GLU A 31 8.11 31.03 7.89
C GLU A 31 8.18 31.16 9.41
N LEU A 32 7.41 32.08 10.02
CA LEU A 32 7.44 32.33 11.47
C LEU A 32 6.29 31.63 12.20
N MET A 33 6.56 31.03 13.36
CA MET A 33 5.54 30.34 14.15
C MET A 33 4.52 31.32 14.78
N HIS A 34 4.96 32.54 15.09
CA HIS A 34 4.15 33.58 15.73
C HIS A 34 4.21 34.88 14.89
N PRO A 35 3.43 34.96 13.80
CA PRO A 35 3.43 36.09 12.88
C PRO A 35 2.82 37.37 13.48
N GLU A 36 1.96 37.24 14.50
CA GLU A 36 1.33 38.35 15.23
C GLU A 36 2.34 39.32 15.87
N GLU A 37 3.56 38.85 16.10
CA GLU A 37 4.67 39.65 16.64
C GLU A 37 5.44 40.41 15.54
N ASN A 38 5.10 40.20 14.25
CA ASN A 38 5.85 40.66 13.08
C ASN A 38 4.92 41.08 11.90
N ASP A 39 4.02 42.04 12.16
CA ASP A 39 3.10 42.62 11.16
C ASP A 39 2.15 41.62 10.46
N ASP A 40 1.82 40.50 11.11
CA ASP A 40 0.96 39.42 10.58
C ASP A 40 1.46 38.81 9.25
N ASN A 41 2.76 38.93 8.95
CA ASN A 41 3.37 38.27 7.79
C ASN A 41 3.93 36.90 8.18
N ASP A 42 3.27 35.85 7.69
CA ASP A 42 3.70 34.47 7.89
C ASP A 42 5.03 34.15 7.19
N PHE A 43 5.29 34.81 6.06
CA PHE A 43 6.46 34.59 5.21
C PHE A 43 7.27 35.87 5.00
N LEU A 44 8.54 35.84 5.38
CA LEU A 44 9.47 36.96 5.22
C LEU A 44 10.56 36.60 4.19
N PRO A 45 10.77 37.38 3.12
CA PRO A 45 11.76 37.05 2.09
C PRO A 45 13.19 37.22 2.60
N LEU A 46 14.11 36.43 2.04
CA LEU A 46 15.54 36.55 2.27
C LEU A 46 16.22 37.46 1.24
N ASN A 47 17.24 38.19 1.68
CA ASN A 47 18.15 38.98 0.86
C ASN A 47 19.28 38.11 0.26
N GLU A 48 20.21 38.73 -0.47
CA GLU A 48 21.35 38.04 -1.11
C GLU A 48 22.29 37.35 -0.13
N ASP A 49 22.37 37.84 1.12
CA ASP A 49 23.19 37.27 2.19
C ASP A 49 22.47 36.10 2.91
N GLY A 50 21.23 35.79 2.52
CA GLY A 50 20.40 34.76 3.17
C GLY A 50 19.77 35.22 4.48
N GLU A 51 19.74 36.52 4.75
CA GLU A 51 19.06 37.10 5.91
C GLU A 51 17.69 37.69 5.55
N VAL A 52 16.77 37.76 6.49
CA VAL A 52 15.49 38.44 6.32
C VAL A 52 15.71 39.95 6.19
N ASP A 53 15.10 40.56 5.18
CA ASP A 53 15.12 42.02 4.99
C ASP A 53 14.25 42.71 6.05
N GLY A 54 14.80 43.70 6.75
CA GLY A 54 14.17 44.35 7.91
C GLY A 54 14.85 44.08 9.26
N ASP A 55 14.42 44.84 10.28
CA ASP A 55 14.91 44.74 11.66
C ASP A 55 13.84 44.11 12.55
N TYR A 56 13.87 42.77 12.62
CA TYR A 56 12.95 41.99 13.44
C TYR A 56 13.65 41.46 14.68
N ALA A 57 12.96 41.45 15.82
CA ALA A 57 13.53 41.05 17.11
C ALA A 57 14.10 39.62 17.10
N PHE A 58 13.49 38.70 16.33
CA PHE A 58 13.96 37.32 16.24
C PHE A 58 15.36 37.20 15.61
N LYS A 59 15.81 38.19 14.81
CA LYS A 59 17.16 38.18 14.21
C LYS A 59 18.28 38.22 15.26
N GLN A 60 18.00 38.72 16.46
CA GLN A 60 18.95 38.74 17.58
C GLN A 60 19.06 37.37 18.28
N SER A 61 18.17 36.43 17.95
CA SER A 61 18.22 35.09 18.52
C SER A 61 19.37 34.29 17.93
N THR A 62 20.14 33.62 18.80
CA THR A 62 21.17 32.67 18.37
C THR A 62 20.60 31.52 17.53
N LEU A 63 19.31 31.20 17.69
CA LEU A 63 18.64 30.14 16.94
C LEU A 63 18.44 30.50 15.47
N TYR A 64 18.25 31.79 15.18
CA TYR A 64 18.14 32.28 13.81
C TYR A 64 19.50 32.22 13.10
N SER A 65 20.54 32.78 13.73
CA SER A 65 21.91 32.74 13.19
C SER A 65 22.39 31.30 13.00
N GLN A 66 22.14 30.42 13.97
CA GLN A 66 22.49 29.00 13.86
C GLN A 66 21.78 28.33 12.68
N ALA A 67 20.48 28.61 12.45
CA ALA A 67 19.76 28.01 11.34
C ALA A 67 20.30 28.47 9.97
N ILE A 68 20.76 29.72 9.85
CA ILE A 68 21.43 30.22 8.64
C ILE A 68 22.76 29.50 8.45
N GLU A 69 23.60 29.42 9.49
CA GLU A 69 24.89 28.72 9.45
C GLU A 69 24.72 27.24 9.06
N ASP A 70 23.77 26.54 9.68
CA ASP A 70 23.43 25.17 9.37
C ASP A 70 22.97 25.03 7.90
N ALA A 71 22.08 25.92 7.44
CA ALA A 71 21.59 25.92 6.07
C ALA A 71 22.70 26.17 5.04
N GLN A 72 23.63 27.08 5.33
CA GLN A 72 24.81 27.33 4.50
C GLN A 72 25.72 26.10 4.43
N LEU A 73 26.01 25.48 5.58
CA LEU A 73 26.78 24.25 5.64
C LEU A 73 26.12 23.13 4.82
N LEU A 74 24.79 23.00 4.89
CA LEU A 74 24.04 22.02 4.12
C LEU A 74 24.06 22.31 2.62
N LEU A 75 24.03 23.58 2.22
CA LEU A 75 24.15 23.96 0.81
C LEU A 75 25.55 23.69 0.24
N GLU A 76 26.59 23.84 1.06
CA GLU A 76 27.99 23.61 0.64
C GLU A 76 28.40 22.12 0.67
N ALA A 77 27.99 21.39 1.71
CA ALA A 77 28.44 20.01 1.96
C ALA A 77 27.37 18.95 1.67
N GLY A 78 26.10 19.36 1.49
CA GLY A 78 24.99 18.46 1.22
C GLY A 78 24.84 18.09 -0.25
N ASN A 79 23.75 17.37 -0.55
CA ASN A 79 23.41 17.06 -1.93
C ASN A 79 22.83 18.30 -2.61
N ALA A 80 23.08 18.46 -3.91
CA ALA A 80 22.41 19.48 -4.70
C ALA A 80 20.95 19.09 -4.97
N PHE A 81 20.08 20.09 -5.05
CA PHE A 81 18.71 19.90 -5.51
C PHE A 81 18.70 19.47 -6.98
N ASP A 82 17.88 18.48 -7.30
CA ASP A 82 17.80 17.88 -8.63
C ASP A 82 16.43 17.21 -8.82
N GLU A 83 15.57 17.84 -9.62
CA GLU A 83 14.20 17.36 -9.91
C GLU A 83 14.18 16.00 -10.61
N GLU A 84 15.13 15.74 -11.49
CA GLU A 84 15.22 14.44 -12.19
C GLU A 84 15.55 13.32 -11.21
N LYS A 85 16.44 13.57 -10.24
CA LYS A 85 16.71 12.62 -9.16
C LYS A 85 15.53 12.41 -8.23
N ILE A 86 14.72 13.44 -7.98
CA ILE A 86 13.47 13.31 -7.22
C ILE A 86 12.50 12.39 -7.97
N ALA A 87 12.25 12.68 -9.25
CA ALA A 87 11.37 11.86 -10.10
C ALA A 87 11.85 10.40 -10.24
N ALA A 88 13.17 10.18 -10.20
CA ALA A 88 13.78 8.85 -10.24
C ALA A 88 13.87 8.14 -8.87
N GLY A 89 13.39 8.76 -7.78
CA GLY A 89 13.44 8.19 -6.43
C GLY A 89 14.86 8.07 -5.86
N LYS A 90 15.79 8.92 -6.30
CA LYS A 90 17.20 8.95 -5.87
C LYS A 90 17.50 10.09 -4.90
N LEU A 91 16.68 11.13 -4.89
CA LEU A 91 16.77 12.28 -3.98
C LEU A 91 15.41 12.49 -3.30
N THR A 92 15.39 12.64 -1.98
CA THR A 92 14.18 13.00 -1.23
C THR A 92 14.25 14.46 -0.76
N PRO A 93 13.27 15.29 -1.12
CA PRO A 93 13.06 16.58 -0.49
C PRO A 93 12.67 16.37 0.98
N VAL A 94 13.34 17.05 1.91
CA VAL A 94 13.10 16.94 3.35
C VAL A 94 12.48 18.24 3.85
N PHE A 95 11.38 18.11 4.59
CA PHE A 95 10.67 19.21 5.22
C PHE A 95 10.60 18.98 6.72
N PHE A 96 10.85 20.06 7.46
CA PHE A 96 10.60 20.20 8.88
C PHE A 96 9.33 21.01 9.08
N GLY A 97 8.61 20.73 10.16
CA GLY A 97 7.34 21.37 10.48
C GLY A 97 6.63 20.67 11.64
N SER A 98 5.41 21.09 11.92
CA SER A 98 4.55 20.51 12.97
C SER A 98 3.16 20.25 12.41
N ALA A 99 2.89 19.00 12.06
CA ALA A 99 1.57 18.57 11.56
C ALA A 99 0.45 18.84 12.58
N LEU A 100 0.74 18.78 13.89
CA LEU A 100 -0.23 19.04 14.96
C LEU A 100 -0.77 20.48 14.93
N THR A 101 0.09 21.44 14.57
CA THR A 101 -0.26 22.85 14.49
C THR A 101 -0.51 23.32 13.05
N GLY A 102 -0.35 22.44 12.06
CA GLY A 102 -0.41 22.78 10.64
C GLY A 102 0.81 23.57 10.11
N PHE A 103 1.83 23.79 10.93
CA PHE A 103 2.97 24.66 10.59
C PHE A 103 3.95 23.97 9.63
N GLY A 104 4.37 24.65 8.55
CA GLY A 104 5.18 24.09 7.48
C GLY A 104 4.45 23.13 6.53
N VAL A 105 3.16 22.85 6.77
CA VAL A 105 2.37 21.93 5.94
C VAL A 105 2.07 22.52 4.57
N GLN A 106 1.81 23.83 4.49
CA GLN A 106 1.56 24.50 3.21
C GLN A 106 2.79 24.42 2.31
N THR A 107 3.98 24.79 2.81
CA THR A 107 5.24 24.71 2.06
C THR A 107 5.53 23.30 1.56
N PHE A 108 5.25 22.27 2.38
CA PHE A 108 5.33 20.87 1.94
C PHE A 108 4.33 20.56 0.82
N LEU A 109 3.08 21.01 0.95
CA LEU A 109 2.01 20.67 0.02
C LEU A 109 2.21 21.34 -1.34
N ASP A 110 2.67 22.60 -1.37
CA ASP A 110 3.02 23.33 -2.59
C ASP A 110 4.10 22.56 -3.37
N ALA A 111 5.20 22.21 -2.70
CA ALA A 111 6.26 21.41 -3.30
C ALA A 111 5.80 19.99 -3.69
N PHE A 112 4.88 19.38 -2.94
CA PHE A 112 4.29 18.10 -3.31
C PHE A 112 3.50 18.21 -4.62
N VAL A 113 2.73 19.28 -4.81
CA VAL A 113 2.00 19.51 -6.07
C VAL A 113 2.95 19.72 -7.24
N ASP A 114 4.05 20.44 -7.03
CA ASP A 114 5.02 20.76 -8.09
C ASP A 114 5.88 19.56 -8.49
N PHE A 115 6.32 18.73 -7.54
CA PHE A 115 7.29 17.66 -7.80
C PHE A 115 6.72 16.25 -7.79
N ALA A 116 5.52 16.01 -7.23
CA ALA A 116 4.95 14.66 -7.24
C ALA A 116 4.58 14.25 -8.68
N PRO A 117 4.85 12.99 -9.06
CA PRO A 117 4.58 12.54 -10.40
C PRO A 117 3.07 12.50 -10.67
N SER A 118 2.69 13.03 -11.83
CA SER A 118 1.37 12.77 -12.42
C SER A 118 1.20 11.27 -12.72
N PRO A 119 -0.04 10.78 -12.95
CA PRO A 119 -0.28 9.40 -13.36
C PRO A 119 0.65 9.00 -14.51
N SER A 120 1.41 7.93 -14.33
CA SER A 120 2.40 7.46 -15.30
C SER A 120 1.93 6.22 -16.05
N ALA A 121 2.52 5.99 -17.22
CA ALA A 121 2.22 4.83 -18.04
C ALA A 121 2.42 3.53 -17.26
N LYS A 122 1.50 2.58 -17.45
CA LYS A 122 1.52 1.28 -16.76
C LYS A 122 1.84 0.16 -17.73
N LYS A 123 2.79 -0.68 -17.34
CA LYS A 123 3.25 -1.81 -18.12
C LYS A 123 2.27 -2.97 -18.00
N THR A 124 1.96 -3.58 -19.13
CA THR A 124 1.16 -4.81 -19.21
C THR A 124 2.06 -6.04 -19.07
N GLU A 125 1.44 -7.20 -18.85
CA GLU A 125 2.15 -8.49 -18.85
C GLU A 125 2.83 -8.79 -20.21
N SER A 126 2.28 -8.28 -21.32
CA SER A 126 2.89 -8.38 -22.66
C SER A 126 4.06 -7.42 -22.90
N GLY A 127 4.32 -6.49 -21.96
CA GLY A 127 5.37 -5.47 -22.07
C GLY A 127 4.94 -4.19 -22.77
N GLU A 128 3.66 -4.05 -23.14
CA GLU A 128 3.10 -2.82 -23.68
C GLU A 128 2.93 -1.76 -22.58
N LEU A 129 3.11 -0.49 -22.92
CA LEU A 129 2.86 0.63 -22.02
C LEU A 129 1.49 1.24 -22.33
N ILE A 130 0.59 1.18 -21.34
CA ILE A 130 -0.69 1.88 -21.38
C ILE A 130 -0.47 3.31 -20.90
N ASP A 131 -0.64 4.26 -21.83
CA ASP A 131 -0.55 5.69 -21.53
C ASP A 131 -1.84 6.15 -20.81
N PRO A 132 -1.72 6.92 -19.70
CA PRO A 132 -2.88 7.43 -18.98
C PRO A 132 -3.84 8.28 -19.81
N LEU A 133 -3.37 8.87 -20.92
CA LEU A 133 -4.16 9.69 -21.83
C LEU A 133 -4.92 8.87 -22.89
N GLN A 134 -4.77 7.54 -22.94
CA GLN A 134 -5.57 6.71 -23.84
C GLN A 134 -7.05 6.81 -23.50
N GLU A 135 -7.91 6.86 -24.51
CA GLU A 135 -9.37 6.96 -24.32
C GLU A 135 -9.97 5.69 -23.70
N GLN A 136 -9.35 4.53 -23.94
CA GLN A 136 -9.84 3.26 -23.41
C GLN A 136 -9.72 3.25 -21.89
N PHE A 137 -10.85 3.09 -21.20
CA PHE A 137 -10.84 2.86 -19.76
C PHE A 137 -10.12 1.55 -19.43
N THR A 138 -9.10 1.65 -18.58
CA THR A 138 -8.40 0.51 -17.98
C THR A 138 -8.12 0.77 -16.50
N GLY A 139 -8.07 -0.29 -15.71
CA GLY A 139 -7.67 -0.21 -14.32
C GLY A 139 -7.40 -1.58 -13.72
N PHE A 140 -6.81 -1.61 -12.54
CA PHE A 140 -6.59 -2.85 -11.79
C PHE A 140 -7.07 -2.72 -10.34
N ILE A 141 -7.44 -3.86 -9.78
CA ILE A 141 -7.96 -3.95 -8.41
C ILE A 141 -6.79 -4.19 -7.47
N PHE A 142 -6.46 -3.21 -6.63
CA PHE A 142 -5.29 -3.30 -5.74
C PHE A 142 -5.64 -3.59 -4.29
N LYS A 143 -6.91 -3.37 -3.91
CA LYS A 143 -7.40 -3.62 -2.55
C LYS A 143 -8.85 -4.07 -2.63
N ILE A 144 -9.21 -5.01 -1.77
CA ILE A 144 -10.60 -5.39 -1.54
C ILE A 144 -10.86 -5.31 -0.04
N GLN A 145 -11.99 -4.72 0.34
CA GLN A 145 -12.41 -4.63 1.72
C GLN A 145 -13.82 -5.19 1.85
N ALA A 146 -13.97 -6.24 2.66
CA ALA A 146 -15.26 -6.82 2.97
C ALA A 146 -15.88 -6.12 4.17
N ASN A 147 -17.22 -6.15 4.22
CA ASN A 147 -18.03 -5.76 5.36
C ASN A 147 -17.75 -4.33 5.89
N MET A 148 -17.62 -3.37 4.98
CA MET A 148 -17.45 -1.95 5.36
C MET A 148 -18.71 -1.34 5.99
N ASN A 149 -19.89 -1.93 5.75
CA ASN A 149 -21.13 -1.54 6.41
C ASN A 149 -21.71 -2.78 7.14
N PRO A 150 -21.75 -2.79 8.48
CA PRO A 150 -22.28 -3.91 9.26
C PRO A 150 -23.71 -4.31 8.90
N ALA A 151 -24.54 -3.36 8.43
CA ALA A 151 -25.94 -3.60 8.11
C ALA A 151 -26.15 -4.33 6.77
N HIS A 152 -25.31 -4.05 5.77
CA HIS A 152 -25.46 -4.59 4.41
C HIS A 152 -24.38 -5.61 4.02
N ARG A 153 -23.31 -5.72 4.83
CA ARG A 153 -22.15 -6.58 4.57
C ARG A 153 -21.55 -6.36 3.18
N ASP A 154 -21.44 -5.09 2.82
CA ASP A 154 -20.93 -4.67 1.52
C ASP A 154 -19.45 -5.00 1.39
N ARG A 155 -19.06 -5.54 0.24
CA ARG A 155 -17.67 -5.74 -0.17
C ARG A 155 -17.37 -4.74 -1.28
N ILE A 156 -16.26 -4.03 -1.14
CA ILE A 156 -15.83 -3.01 -2.09
C ILE A 156 -14.44 -3.39 -2.64
N ALA A 157 -14.34 -3.42 -3.97
CA ALA A 157 -13.09 -3.53 -4.69
C ALA A 157 -12.60 -2.14 -5.08
N PHE A 158 -11.39 -1.78 -4.66
CA PHE A 158 -10.74 -0.51 -4.99
C PHE A 158 -9.95 -0.68 -6.29
N VAL A 159 -10.33 0.10 -7.28
CA VAL A 159 -9.70 0.12 -8.60
C VAL A 159 -8.82 1.36 -8.70
N ARG A 160 -7.57 1.20 -9.13
CA ARG A 160 -6.76 2.31 -9.64
C ARG A 160 -7.00 2.45 -11.13
N ILE A 161 -7.51 3.59 -11.57
CA ILE A 161 -7.67 3.89 -13.00
C ILE A 161 -6.30 4.17 -13.60
N CYS A 162 -6.00 3.49 -14.71
CA CYS A 162 -4.72 3.57 -15.40
C CYS A 162 -4.79 4.39 -16.68
N SER A 163 -5.92 4.36 -17.39
CA SER A 163 -6.20 5.17 -18.58
C SER A 163 -7.70 5.37 -18.76
N GLY A 164 -8.06 6.36 -19.58
CA GLY A 164 -9.43 6.68 -19.95
C GLY A 164 -10.25 7.28 -18.82
N GLU A 165 -11.55 7.32 -19.03
CA GLU A 165 -12.51 7.91 -18.11
C GLU A 165 -13.53 6.86 -17.66
N PHE A 166 -13.74 6.78 -16.35
CA PHE A 166 -14.84 6.05 -15.75
C PHE A 166 -16.12 6.88 -15.87
N THR A 167 -17.19 6.26 -16.39
CA THR A 167 -18.53 6.84 -16.38
C THR A 167 -19.55 5.85 -15.78
N PRO A 168 -20.50 6.33 -14.94
CA PRO A 168 -21.53 5.48 -14.37
C PRO A 168 -22.34 4.74 -15.43
N GLY A 169 -22.47 3.43 -15.25
CA GLY A 169 -23.19 2.56 -16.15
C GLY A 169 -22.38 2.09 -17.36
N MET A 170 -21.07 2.35 -17.43
CA MET A 170 -20.24 1.81 -18.49
C MET A 170 -20.10 0.28 -18.41
N ASP A 171 -19.88 -0.36 -19.57
CA ASP A 171 -19.58 -1.79 -19.66
C ASP A 171 -18.09 -2.04 -19.55
N ILE A 172 -17.70 -2.98 -18.67
CA ILE A 172 -16.33 -3.44 -18.52
C ILE A 172 -16.24 -4.95 -18.67
N THR A 173 -15.02 -5.42 -18.95
CA THR A 173 -14.65 -6.83 -18.93
C THR A 173 -13.57 -7.05 -17.89
N VAL A 174 -13.75 -8.07 -17.05
CA VAL A 174 -12.71 -8.54 -16.12
C VAL A 174 -11.82 -9.53 -16.86
N ASN A 175 -10.53 -9.22 -17.03
CA ASN A 175 -9.63 -10.03 -17.86
C ASN A 175 -9.57 -11.50 -17.40
N ARG A 176 -9.28 -11.77 -16.12
CA ARG A 176 -9.14 -13.14 -15.58
C ARG A 176 -10.34 -14.05 -15.85
N SER A 177 -11.56 -13.53 -15.69
CA SER A 177 -12.79 -14.33 -15.82
C SER A 177 -13.49 -14.19 -17.17
N GLN A 178 -13.03 -13.25 -18.01
CA GLN A 178 -13.69 -12.82 -19.25
C GLN A 178 -15.16 -12.41 -19.06
N LYS A 179 -15.56 -12.11 -17.82
CA LYS A 179 -16.93 -11.74 -17.48
C LYS A 179 -17.15 -10.27 -17.82
N LYS A 180 -18.20 -10.01 -18.60
CA LYS A 180 -18.70 -8.66 -18.88
C LYS A 180 -19.67 -8.23 -17.79
N MET A 181 -19.55 -6.98 -17.34
CA MET A 181 -20.44 -6.42 -16.35
C MET A 181 -20.57 -4.91 -16.51
N LYS A 182 -21.72 -4.40 -16.08
CA LYS A 182 -22.04 -2.97 -16.11
C LYS A 182 -21.72 -2.35 -14.76
N LEU A 183 -21.00 -1.23 -14.74
CA LEU A 183 -20.62 -0.51 -13.53
C LEU A 183 -21.69 0.53 -13.14
N SER A 184 -22.86 0.09 -12.65
CA SER A 184 -23.98 1.00 -12.36
C SER A 184 -23.92 1.70 -10.99
N HIS A 185 -23.22 1.12 -10.01
CA HIS A 185 -23.10 1.65 -8.65
C HIS A 185 -21.62 1.74 -8.27
N THR A 186 -21.06 2.95 -8.28
CA THR A 186 -19.66 3.20 -7.94
C THR A 186 -19.57 4.32 -6.93
N THR A 187 -18.83 4.08 -5.87
CA THR A 187 -18.61 5.05 -4.79
C THR A 187 -17.23 5.67 -4.97
N GLN A 188 -17.15 7.00 -4.97
CA GLN A 188 -15.88 7.72 -4.85
C GLN A 188 -15.57 7.85 -3.37
N PHE A 189 -14.31 7.64 -3.00
CA PHE A 189 -13.85 7.94 -1.65
C PHE A 189 -13.27 9.35 -1.67
N MET A 190 -14.09 10.35 -1.33
CA MET A 190 -13.63 11.72 -1.06
C MET A 190 -13.71 11.96 0.44
N ALA A 191 -12.55 12.00 1.10
CA ALA A 191 -12.40 12.18 2.55
C ALA A 191 -13.32 11.21 3.35
N ASP A 192 -14.24 11.76 4.15
CA ASP A 192 -15.16 11.01 5.02
C ASP A 192 -16.53 10.69 4.37
N SER A 193 -16.76 11.10 3.12
CA SER A 193 -18.06 10.97 2.45
C SER A 193 -18.05 9.97 1.30
N ARG A 194 -19.12 9.17 1.21
CA ARG A 194 -19.38 8.28 0.08
C ARG A 194 -20.28 9.02 -0.91
N GLU A 195 -19.69 9.65 -1.92
CA GLU A 195 -20.44 10.26 -3.01
C GLU A 195 -20.51 9.33 -4.21
N THR A 196 -21.61 9.40 -4.95
CA THR A 196 -21.73 8.69 -6.23
C THR A 196 -20.83 9.39 -7.24
N VAL A 197 -19.86 8.66 -7.78
CA VAL A 197 -18.91 9.19 -8.78
C VAL A 197 -19.71 9.69 -9.99
N LYS A 198 -19.44 10.92 -10.46
CA LYS A 198 -19.98 11.42 -11.75
C LYS A 198 -19.07 11.07 -12.92
N ALA A 199 -17.76 11.21 -12.71
CA ALA A 199 -16.68 10.83 -13.61
C ALA A 199 -15.38 10.65 -12.80
N ALA A 200 -14.47 9.80 -13.26
CA ALA A 200 -13.13 9.64 -12.66
C ALA A 200 -12.11 9.30 -13.77
N VAL A 201 -10.87 9.76 -13.62
CA VAL A 201 -9.84 9.69 -14.67
C VAL A 201 -8.62 8.87 -14.21
N ALA A 202 -7.67 8.64 -15.12
CA ALA A 202 -6.39 8.03 -14.78
C ALA A 202 -5.75 8.73 -13.58
N GLY A 203 -5.35 7.97 -12.56
CA GLY A 203 -4.95 8.54 -11.27
C GLY A 203 -5.95 8.30 -10.15
N ASP A 204 -7.24 8.34 -10.47
CA ASP A 204 -8.27 8.22 -9.44
C ASP A 204 -8.40 6.78 -8.92
N ILE A 205 -8.92 6.70 -7.70
CA ILE A 205 -9.30 5.44 -7.05
C ILE A 205 -10.82 5.41 -6.91
N ILE A 206 -11.45 4.40 -7.50
CA ILE A 206 -12.89 4.18 -7.40
C ILE A 206 -13.21 2.90 -6.63
N GLY A 207 -14.33 2.91 -5.90
CA GLY A 207 -14.88 1.75 -5.21
C GLY A 207 -15.99 1.08 -6.01
N LEU A 208 -15.80 -0.18 -6.37
CA LEU A 208 -16.82 -1.02 -7.00
C LEU A 208 -17.46 -1.95 -5.98
N TYR A 209 -18.79 -2.00 -5.96
CA TYR A 209 -19.51 -3.04 -5.20
C TYR A 209 -19.21 -4.42 -5.79
N ASP A 210 -18.87 -5.35 -4.92
CA ASP A 210 -18.42 -6.67 -5.33
C ASP A 210 -19.18 -7.79 -4.64
N THR A 211 -19.88 -8.61 -5.43
CA THR A 211 -20.60 -9.78 -4.94
C THR A 211 -19.78 -11.07 -4.93
N GLY A 212 -18.46 -11.00 -5.14
CA GLY A 212 -17.60 -12.20 -5.31
C GLY A 212 -16.88 -12.29 -6.65
N ASN A 213 -17.03 -11.29 -7.53
CA ASN A 213 -16.55 -11.36 -8.92
C ASN A 213 -15.09 -10.94 -9.05
N PHE A 214 -14.62 -10.02 -8.21
CA PHE A 214 -13.28 -9.47 -8.30
C PHE A 214 -12.29 -10.11 -7.34
N GLN A 215 -11.02 -10.06 -7.72
CA GLN A 215 -9.86 -10.44 -6.94
C GLN A 215 -8.79 -9.34 -6.99
N ILE A 216 -7.92 -9.29 -5.99
CA ILE A 216 -6.76 -8.41 -6.00
C ILE A 216 -5.86 -8.84 -7.16
N GLY A 217 -5.42 -7.86 -7.96
CA GLY A 217 -4.67 -8.06 -9.20
C GLY A 217 -5.55 -8.18 -10.46
N ASP A 218 -6.88 -8.27 -10.34
CA ASP A 218 -7.74 -8.33 -11.53
C ASP A 218 -7.61 -7.03 -12.34
N THR A 219 -7.36 -7.17 -13.64
CA THR A 219 -7.45 -6.07 -14.61
C THR A 219 -8.88 -5.97 -15.15
N ILE A 220 -9.39 -4.73 -15.19
CA ILE A 220 -10.66 -4.39 -15.82
C ILE A 220 -10.43 -3.42 -16.97
N TYR A 221 -11.14 -3.60 -18.07
CA TYR A 221 -11.04 -2.74 -19.25
C TYR A 221 -12.38 -2.59 -19.96
N SER A 222 -12.54 -1.49 -20.70
CA SER A 222 -13.69 -1.25 -21.58
C SER A 222 -13.38 -1.64 -23.03
N GLY A 223 -14.40 -1.79 -23.87
CA GLY A 223 -14.21 -2.07 -25.29
C GLY A 223 -13.82 -3.51 -25.62
N LYS A 224 -13.17 -3.71 -26.77
CA LYS A 224 -12.83 -5.04 -27.32
C LYS A 224 -11.36 -5.43 -27.16
N THR A 225 -10.47 -4.46 -26.94
CA THR A 225 -9.03 -4.71 -26.82
C THR A 225 -8.73 -5.18 -25.41
N PRO A 226 -8.31 -6.44 -25.20
CA PRO A 226 -8.02 -6.95 -23.87
C PRO A 226 -6.73 -6.34 -23.33
N VAL A 227 -6.76 -5.95 -22.06
CA VAL A 227 -5.59 -5.46 -21.32
C VAL A 227 -5.40 -6.33 -20.08
N GLN A 228 -4.14 -6.62 -19.76
CA GLN A 228 -3.73 -7.33 -18.55
C GLN A 228 -2.48 -6.66 -17.98
N PHE A 229 -2.62 -6.04 -16.81
CA PHE A 229 -1.49 -5.46 -16.09
C PHE A 229 -0.62 -6.53 -15.44
N GLU A 230 0.64 -6.18 -15.16
CA GLU A 230 1.54 -7.05 -14.39
C GLU A 230 0.90 -7.42 -13.04
N PRO A 231 1.11 -8.66 -12.55
CA PRO A 231 0.58 -9.08 -11.27
C PRO A 231 1.12 -8.20 -10.14
N LEU A 232 0.27 -7.92 -9.16
CA LEU A 232 0.69 -7.21 -7.96
C LEU A 232 1.64 -8.09 -7.14
N PRO A 233 2.70 -7.51 -6.55
CA PRO A 233 3.65 -8.27 -5.76
C PRO A 233 2.93 -8.94 -4.58
N GLN A 234 3.18 -10.24 -4.39
CA GLN A 234 2.63 -10.98 -3.25
C GLN A 234 3.72 -11.26 -2.22
N PHE A 235 3.52 -10.77 -1.00
CA PHE A 235 4.46 -11.06 0.08
C PHE A 235 4.29 -12.49 0.56
N THR A 236 5.39 -13.25 0.58
CA THR A 236 5.39 -14.59 1.16
C THR A 236 5.21 -14.49 2.68
N PRO A 237 4.26 -15.20 3.29
CA PRO A 237 4.05 -15.15 4.73
C PRO A 237 5.22 -15.79 5.47
N GLU A 238 5.56 -15.23 6.63
CA GLU A 238 6.60 -15.75 7.50
C GLU A 238 6.05 -16.47 8.73
N LEU A 239 4.88 -16.04 9.22
CA LEU A 239 4.26 -16.55 10.44
C LEU A 239 3.04 -17.38 10.08
N PHE A 240 2.88 -18.52 10.75
CA PHE A 240 1.80 -19.46 10.48
C PHE A 240 1.08 -19.84 11.77
N ASN A 241 -0.25 -19.84 11.70
CA ASN A 241 -1.11 -20.31 12.78
C ASN A 241 -2.11 -21.32 12.21
N LYS A 242 -2.26 -22.46 12.91
CA LYS A 242 -3.42 -23.33 12.70
C LYS A 242 -4.62 -22.69 13.37
N VAL A 243 -5.77 -22.66 12.69
CA VAL A 243 -6.96 -21.94 13.16
C VAL A 243 -8.17 -22.85 13.17
N SER A 244 -8.88 -22.84 14.30
CA SER A 244 -10.13 -23.57 14.48
C SER A 244 -11.19 -22.72 15.16
N ALA A 245 -12.47 -23.02 14.89
CA ALA A 245 -13.57 -22.38 15.60
C ALA A 245 -13.57 -22.84 17.07
N LYS A 246 -13.67 -21.89 18.00
CA LYS A 246 -13.76 -22.20 19.44
C LYS A 246 -15.10 -22.88 19.78
N ASN A 247 -16.17 -22.53 19.08
CA ASN A 247 -17.50 -23.06 19.28
C ASN A 247 -18.04 -23.70 17.99
N VAL A 248 -18.36 -25.00 18.04
CA VAL A 248 -18.89 -25.78 16.92
C VAL A 248 -20.20 -25.19 16.38
N MET A 249 -21.04 -24.60 17.24
CA MET A 249 -22.30 -23.97 16.82
C MET A 249 -22.10 -22.74 15.91
N LYS A 250 -20.89 -22.16 15.90
CA LYS A 250 -20.53 -21.01 15.06
C LYS A 250 -19.73 -21.40 13.80
N GLN A 251 -19.63 -22.69 13.50
CA GLN A 251 -18.81 -23.20 12.40
C GLN A 251 -19.20 -22.60 11.03
N LYS A 252 -20.50 -22.42 10.73
CA LYS A 252 -20.93 -21.77 9.48
C LYS A 252 -20.45 -20.32 9.37
N SER A 253 -20.56 -19.54 10.45
CA SER A 253 -20.05 -18.17 10.49
C SER A 253 -18.54 -18.11 10.37
N PHE A 254 -17.83 -19.05 11.00
CA PHE A 254 -16.39 -19.19 10.93
C PHE A 254 -15.90 -19.45 9.49
N HIS A 255 -16.46 -20.45 8.80
CA HIS A 255 -16.11 -20.75 7.41
C HIS A 255 -16.36 -19.54 6.50
N LYS A 256 -17.55 -18.93 6.60
CA LYS A 256 -17.91 -17.75 5.82
C LYS A 256 -16.97 -16.57 6.07
N GLY A 257 -16.63 -16.32 7.34
CA GLY A 257 -15.74 -15.21 7.72
C GLY A 257 -14.31 -15.43 7.24
N ILE A 258 -13.76 -16.65 7.35
CA ILE A 258 -12.46 -17.00 6.76
C ILE A 258 -12.46 -16.72 5.26
N GLU A 259 -13.44 -17.26 4.53
CA GLU A 259 -13.50 -17.13 3.07
C GLU A 259 -13.58 -15.68 2.62
N GLN A 260 -14.30 -14.82 3.35
CA GLN A 260 -14.45 -13.40 3.00
C GLN A 260 -13.23 -12.55 3.42
N LEU A 261 -12.70 -12.74 4.62
CA LEU A 261 -11.58 -11.91 5.12
C LEU A 261 -10.25 -12.24 4.43
N VAL A 262 -10.02 -13.51 4.05
CA VAL A 262 -8.81 -13.90 3.29
C VAL A 262 -8.80 -13.30 1.88
N GLN A 263 -9.98 -13.02 1.30
CA GLN A 263 -10.06 -12.39 -0.02
C GLN A 263 -9.48 -10.98 -0.05
N GLU A 264 -9.35 -10.31 1.09
CA GLU A 264 -8.72 -9.00 1.22
C GLU A 264 -7.19 -9.04 1.07
N GLY A 265 -6.59 -10.24 1.05
CA GLY A 265 -5.15 -10.43 0.78
C GLY A 265 -4.23 -10.12 1.95
N ALA A 266 -4.75 -9.60 3.08
CA ALA A 266 -3.94 -9.31 4.26
C ALA A 266 -3.35 -10.57 4.92
N ILE A 267 -4.06 -11.70 4.81
CA ILE A 267 -3.61 -13.01 5.28
C ILE A 267 -3.83 -14.04 4.17
N GLN A 268 -2.98 -15.06 4.14
CA GLN A 268 -3.09 -16.16 3.20
C GLN A 268 -3.72 -17.37 3.87
N LEU A 269 -4.59 -18.08 3.13
CA LEU A 269 -5.26 -19.28 3.61
C LEU A 269 -4.66 -20.52 2.98
N TYR A 270 -4.42 -21.50 3.84
CA TYR A 270 -4.00 -22.84 3.50
C TYR A 270 -4.95 -23.83 4.16
N LYS A 271 -5.17 -24.98 3.51
CA LYS A 271 -5.93 -26.11 4.03
C LYS A 271 -5.04 -27.34 4.02
N THR A 272 -4.95 -28.08 5.11
CA THR A 272 -4.20 -29.35 5.10
C THR A 272 -4.79 -30.30 4.07
N TYR A 273 -3.94 -31.01 3.33
CA TYR A 273 -4.38 -31.78 2.15
C TYR A 273 -5.35 -32.91 2.49
N HIS A 274 -5.17 -33.57 3.63
CA HIS A 274 -5.99 -34.72 4.03
C HIS A 274 -7.17 -34.35 4.96
N THR A 275 -6.94 -33.47 5.93
CA THR A 275 -7.93 -33.15 6.98
C THR A 275 -8.72 -31.88 6.70
N GLY A 276 -8.30 -31.04 5.76
CA GLY A 276 -8.97 -29.78 5.43
C GLY A 276 -8.91 -28.74 6.55
N GLU A 277 -7.98 -28.88 7.48
CA GLU A 277 -7.79 -27.95 8.60
C GLU A 277 -7.19 -26.63 8.11
N TYR A 278 -7.69 -25.52 8.64
CA TYR A 278 -7.23 -24.20 8.22
C TYR A 278 -5.91 -23.81 8.86
N ILE A 279 -5.02 -23.29 8.02
CA ILE A 279 -3.77 -22.67 8.40
C ILE A 279 -3.77 -21.28 7.78
N LEU A 280 -3.46 -20.27 8.58
CA LEU A 280 -3.32 -18.89 8.12
C LEU A 280 -1.85 -18.50 8.10
N GLY A 281 -1.40 -17.91 7.00
CA GLY A 281 -0.07 -17.32 6.83
C GLY A 281 -0.15 -15.79 6.84
N ALA A 282 0.77 -15.14 7.56
CA ALA A 282 0.88 -13.69 7.64
C ALA A 282 2.35 -13.24 7.59
N VAL A 283 2.59 -12.00 7.18
CA VAL A 283 3.92 -11.36 7.26
C VAL A 283 4.19 -10.91 8.70
N GLY A 284 3.17 -10.40 9.40
CA GLY A 284 3.31 -9.87 10.77
C GLY A 284 2.20 -10.32 11.72
N GLN A 285 2.51 -10.34 13.02
CA GLN A 285 1.60 -10.79 14.08
C GLN A 285 0.29 -9.99 14.15
N LEU A 286 0.35 -8.67 13.91
CA LEU A 286 -0.81 -7.78 13.93
C LEU A 286 -1.90 -8.23 12.94
N GLN A 287 -1.53 -8.86 11.82
CA GLN A 287 -2.51 -9.33 10.84
C GLN A 287 -3.40 -10.45 11.41
N PHE A 288 -2.87 -11.30 12.29
CA PHE A 288 -3.67 -12.30 13.01
C PHE A 288 -4.60 -11.67 14.03
N GLU A 289 -4.12 -10.65 14.76
CA GLU A 289 -4.92 -9.93 15.75
C GLU A 289 -6.10 -9.20 15.09
N VAL A 290 -5.83 -8.49 13.99
CA VAL A 290 -6.86 -7.85 13.17
C VAL A 290 -7.84 -8.90 12.64
N PHE A 291 -7.35 -10.02 12.11
CA PHE A 291 -8.23 -11.10 11.63
C PHE A 291 -9.13 -11.65 12.74
N GLN A 292 -8.58 -11.95 13.91
CA GLN A 292 -9.34 -12.46 15.06
C GLN A 292 -10.40 -11.45 15.52
N TYR A 293 -10.01 -10.17 15.63
CA TYR A 293 -10.91 -9.08 16.01
C TYR A 293 -12.05 -8.94 15.00
N ARG A 294 -11.76 -8.93 13.69
CA ARG A 294 -12.77 -8.80 12.66
C ARG A 294 -13.69 -10.02 12.61
N LEU A 295 -13.15 -11.22 12.67
CA LEU A 295 -13.95 -12.45 12.66
C LEU A 295 -14.93 -12.51 13.84
N LEU A 296 -14.50 -12.05 15.01
CA LEU A 296 -15.36 -11.92 16.18
C LEU A 296 -16.46 -10.86 15.97
N ASN A 297 -16.10 -9.63 15.62
CA ASN A 297 -17.05 -8.52 15.57
C ASN A 297 -18.01 -8.58 14.37
N GLU A 298 -17.57 -9.15 13.25
CA GLU A 298 -18.33 -9.14 12.00
C GLU A 298 -19.14 -10.42 11.76
N TYR A 299 -18.62 -11.55 12.24
CA TYR A 299 -19.20 -12.88 12.02
C TYR A 299 -19.64 -13.56 13.32
N ASN A 300 -19.37 -12.94 14.49
CA ASN A 300 -19.69 -13.49 15.81
C ASN A 300 -19.10 -14.91 15.98
N ALA A 301 -17.85 -15.07 15.53
CA ALA A 301 -17.11 -16.33 15.54
C ALA A 301 -15.77 -16.14 16.25
N GLU A 302 -15.65 -16.72 17.44
CA GLU A 302 -14.37 -16.84 18.15
C GLU A 302 -13.53 -17.98 17.59
N VAL A 303 -12.21 -17.76 17.53
CA VAL A 303 -11.24 -18.73 17.03
C VAL A 303 -10.15 -19.01 18.05
N VAL A 304 -9.59 -20.21 17.94
CA VAL A 304 -8.34 -20.60 18.61
C VAL A 304 -7.26 -20.62 17.55
N MET A 305 -6.17 -19.90 17.80
CA MET A 305 -4.97 -19.90 16.96
C MET A 305 -3.86 -20.65 17.67
N THR A 306 -3.25 -21.62 16.99
CA THR A 306 -2.11 -22.38 17.48
C THR A 306 -0.89 -22.07 16.63
N PRO A 307 0.16 -21.42 17.19
CA PRO A 307 1.38 -21.10 16.47
C PRO A 307 2.06 -22.33 15.88
N MET A 308 2.44 -22.23 14.60
CA MET A 308 3.20 -23.26 13.89
C MET A 308 4.67 -22.87 13.67
N GLY A 309 5.07 -21.68 14.13
CA GLY A 309 6.38 -21.10 13.89
C GLY A 309 6.53 -20.58 12.46
N LYS A 310 7.78 -20.34 12.06
CA LYS A 310 8.10 -19.93 10.69
C LYS A 310 7.98 -21.09 9.73
N LYS A 311 7.49 -20.84 8.51
CA LYS A 311 7.50 -21.81 7.41
C LYS A 311 8.03 -21.18 6.14
N THR A 312 8.60 -22.01 5.27
CA THR A 312 8.94 -21.65 3.90
C THR A 312 7.90 -22.26 2.97
N VAL A 313 7.21 -21.45 2.18
CA VAL A 313 6.11 -21.88 1.30
C VAL A 313 6.62 -22.14 -0.11
N ARG A 314 6.29 -23.29 -0.70
CA ARG A 314 6.54 -23.54 -2.13
C ARG A 314 5.39 -24.30 -2.77
N TRP A 315 4.98 -23.84 -3.95
CA TRP A 315 3.96 -24.49 -4.78
C TRP A 315 4.60 -25.58 -5.62
N ILE A 316 3.82 -26.61 -5.91
CA ILE A 316 4.18 -27.73 -6.78
C ILE A 316 3.10 -27.87 -7.86
N ASP A 317 3.48 -28.30 -9.06
CA ASP A 317 2.50 -28.61 -10.09
C ASP A 317 1.79 -29.92 -9.75
N GLU A 318 0.47 -29.98 -9.96
CA GLU A 318 -0.36 -31.12 -9.57
C GLU A 318 0.05 -32.42 -10.29
N GLU A 319 0.60 -32.32 -11.49
CA GLU A 319 1.14 -33.46 -12.26
C GLU A 319 2.36 -34.12 -11.60
N GLN A 320 3.13 -33.37 -10.80
CA GLN A 320 4.32 -33.84 -10.09
C GLN A 320 4.03 -34.25 -8.65
N LEU A 321 2.81 -34.05 -8.17
CA LEU A 321 2.44 -34.27 -6.78
C LEU A 321 2.23 -35.75 -6.45
N ASP A 322 3.07 -36.30 -5.57
CA ASP A 322 2.73 -37.50 -4.80
C ASP A 322 2.43 -37.10 -3.34
N PRO A 323 1.21 -37.34 -2.83
CA PRO A 323 0.87 -37.04 -1.43
C PRO A 323 1.82 -37.68 -0.39
N ASN A 324 2.48 -38.79 -0.72
CA ASN A 324 3.46 -39.45 0.15
C ASN A 324 4.79 -38.67 0.30
N MET A 325 4.99 -37.62 -0.49
CA MET A 325 6.10 -36.68 -0.34
C MET A 325 5.98 -35.82 0.93
N SER A 326 4.79 -35.75 1.53
CA SER A 326 4.53 -35.04 2.79
C SER A 326 5.14 -35.75 3.99
N SER A 327 5.66 -34.99 4.94
CA SER A 327 6.17 -35.46 6.23
C SER A 327 5.92 -34.42 7.33
N SER A 328 6.41 -34.69 8.55
CA SER A 328 6.36 -33.70 9.63
C SER A 328 7.16 -32.42 9.32
N ARG A 329 8.18 -32.51 8.46
CA ARG A 329 9.06 -31.37 8.11
C ARG A 329 8.58 -30.53 6.92
N ASN A 330 7.65 -31.07 6.14
CA ASN A 330 7.10 -30.48 4.91
C ASN A 330 5.62 -30.84 4.80
N LEU A 331 4.77 -29.98 5.37
CA LEU A 331 3.34 -30.23 5.41
C LEU A 331 2.73 -29.95 4.04
N LEU A 332 2.07 -30.95 3.44
CA LEU A 332 1.28 -30.75 2.23
C LEU A 332 -0.06 -30.07 2.55
N CYS A 333 -0.30 -28.97 1.87
CA CYS A 333 -1.50 -28.15 1.96
C CYS A 333 -2.05 -27.85 0.57
N ARG A 334 -3.22 -27.22 0.56
CA ARG A 334 -3.79 -26.53 -0.59
C ARG A 334 -3.96 -25.06 -0.25
N ASP A 335 -3.67 -24.17 -1.17
CA ASP A 335 -3.90 -22.75 -0.97
C ASP A 335 -5.40 -22.39 -1.15
N ARG A 336 -5.71 -21.09 -1.16
CA ARG A 336 -7.08 -20.60 -1.36
C ARG A 336 -7.69 -20.92 -2.73
N PHE A 337 -6.87 -21.25 -3.72
CA PHE A 337 -7.26 -21.61 -5.09
C PHE A 337 -7.22 -23.12 -5.32
N ASP A 338 -7.09 -23.91 -4.25
CA ASP A 338 -6.96 -25.36 -4.26
C ASP A 338 -5.65 -25.87 -4.91
N GLN A 339 -4.66 -25.00 -5.12
CA GLN A 339 -3.36 -25.40 -5.67
C GLN A 339 -2.51 -26.07 -4.58
N PRO A 340 -1.82 -27.19 -4.91
CA PRO A 340 -0.99 -27.89 -3.94
C PRO A 340 0.26 -27.11 -3.58
N VAL A 341 0.55 -27.06 -2.28
CA VAL A 341 1.61 -26.25 -1.70
C VAL A 341 2.22 -26.93 -0.48
N PHE A 342 3.55 -26.89 -0.38
CA PHE A 342 4.29 -27.38 0.77
C PHE A 342 4.67 -26.25 1.71
N LEU A 343 4.42 -26.47 3.01
CA LEU A 343 4.89 -25.65 4.10
C LEU A 343 6.08 -26.33 4.78
N PHE A 344 7.29 -25.90 4.44
CA PHE A 344 8.54 -26.43 5.01
C PHE A 344 8.86 -25.78 6.35
N GLU A 345 9.36 -26.54 7.32
CA GLU A 345 9.75 -26.00 8.63
C GLU A 345 10.89 -24.97 8.57
N ASN A 346 11.80 -25.12 7.62
CA ASN A 346 12.95 -24.25 7.42
C ASN A 346 13.61 -24.51 6.05
N GLN A 347 14.63 -23.71 5.73
CA GLN A 347 15.40 -23.82 4.49
C GLN A 347 16.10 -25.18 4.34
N PHE A 348 16.54 -25.80 5.43
CA PHE A 348 17.18 -27.12 5.39
C PHE A 348 16.19 -28.20 4.93
N ALA A 349 14.96 -28.19 5.45
CA ALA A 349 13.90 -29.11 5.02
C ALA A 349 13.56 -28.95 3.53
N LEU A 350 13.54 -27.70 3.04
CA LEU A 350 13.36 -27.41 1.61
C LEU A 350 14.50 -27.98 0.76
N ASN A 351 15.76 -27.76 1.15
CA ASN A 351 16.91 -28.25 0.38
C ASN A 351 16.93 -29.79 0.37
N TRP A 352 16.71 -30.41 1.53
CA TRP A 352 16.66 -31.87 1.65
C TRP A 352 15.55 -32.49 0.79
N PHE A 353 14.40 -31.81 0.68
CA PHE A 353 13.32 -32.23 -0.22
C PHE A 353 13.76 -32.19 -1.69
N LYS A 354 14.41 -31.12 -2.12
CA LYS A 354 14.95 -30.99 -3.48
C LYS A 354 16.00 -32.04 -3.79
N ASP A 355 16.86 -32.39 -2.83
CA ASP A 355 17.87 -33.43 -3.00
C ASP A 355 17.23 -34.83 -3.16
N LYS A 356 16.12 -35.08 -2.45
CA LYS A 356 15.40 -36.36 -2.51
C LYS A 356 14.52 -36.49 -3.75
N HIS A 357 13.96 -35.37 -4.23
CA HIS A 357 13.04 -35.28 -5.36
C HIS A 357 13.57 -34.27 -6.40
N PRO A 358 14.72 -34.55 -7.03
CA PRO A 358 15.35 -33.62 -7.98
C PRO A 358 14.51 -33.37 -9.24
N GLU A 359 13.56 -34.25 -9.54
CA GLU A 359 12.60 -34.14 -10.64
C GLU A 359 11.46 -33.13 -10.37
N VAL A 360 11.25 -32.75 -9.10
CA VAL A 360 10.15 -31.88 -8.69
C VAL A 360 10.55 -30.42 -8.73
N GLU A 361 9.78 -29.62 -9.45
CA GLU A 361 9.97 -28.17 -9.49
C GLU A 361 9.11 -27.48 -8.42
N LEU A 362 9.78 -26.76 -7.52
CA LEU A 362 9.12 -26.00 -6.46
C LEU A 362 9.15 -24.50 -6.75
N LYS A 363 7.97 -23.90 -6.90
CA LYS A 363 7.77 -22.48 -7.23
C LYS A 363 7.60 -21.65 -5.96
N ALA A 364 8.13 -20.43 -5.96
CA ALA A 364 7.83 -19.40 -4.95
C ALA A 364 6.84 -18.39 -5.54
N LEU A 365 6.08 -17.70 -4.67
CA LEU A 365 5.38 -16.48 -5.11
C LEU A 365 6.43 -15.43 -5.46
N PHE A 366 6.23 -14.75 -6.59
CA PHE A 366 7.03 -13.61 -7.03
C PHE A 366 6.52 -12.32 -6.39
#